data_AF-A0A8J2JT92-F1
#
_entry.id   AF-A0A8J2JT92-F1
#
_cell.length_a   1.000
_cell.length_b   1.000
_cell.length_c   1.000
_cell.angle_alpha   90.00
_cell.angle_beta   90.00
_cell.angle_gamma   90.00
#
_symmetry.space_group_name_H-M   'P 1'
#
loop_
_entity.id
_entity.type
_entity.pdbx_description
1 polymer ?
#
loop_
_entity_poly.entity_id
_entity_poly.type
_entity_poly.pdbx_seq_one_letter_code
_entity_poly.pdbx_strand_id
1 'polypeptide(L)'
;MELHVEVDTVICANHSVSGAYSDNGTSYNEDIGFSPNSRSYRKSKFFPLFTIIRFTNEVCKTTNEEGGICYTRKQCTLLGGTSHGSCAQGLGVCCQFQATCGAIITQNGTLFRNPNFPQKYQPSGGSDVCQVRIRKPQNVCQLRLNFIKFDVEGPLGPSSGTANQPSQDAGMCKNDALSITSSGATVPQLCGQLGGQHMYVDFGTSDTITMNLMLGGNVQRDREWSVEVVTIPCNSISRAPVGCLQYFTGVSGQVESFNNPGSIHLANQDYSICVRMEDGMRSIEWSGCQPAAVRISGPTPLQTNVGNTQQPTCPGGPGNTGGSAGSAGDYLIIMGGIQYPQQ
;
A
#
# COMPACT_ATOMS: atom_id res chain seq x y z
N MET A 1 -10.32 11.95 -9.13
CA MET A 1 -9.72 13.10 -8.45
C MET A 1 -8.26 12.76 -8.26
N GLU A 2 -7.38 13.47 -8.93
CA GLU A 2 -5.94 13.27 -8.85
C GLU A 2 -5.43 14.22 -7.77
N LEU A 3 -4.80 13.67 -6.73
CA LEU A 3 -4.26 14.44 -5.63
C LEU A 3 -2.74 14.36 -5.74
N HIS A 4 -2.10 15.49 -5.99
CA HIS A 4 -0.65 15.57 -6.03
C HIS A 4 -0.20 15.79 -4.58
N VAL A 5 0.39 14.77 -3.97
CA VAL A 5 0.78 14.79 -2.55
C VAL A 5 2.29 14.87 -2.48
N GLU A 6 2.79 16.09 -2.41
CA GLU A 6 3.93 16.33 -1.55
C GLU A 6 3.36 16.37 -0.12
N VAL A 7 4.08 15.81 0.88
CA VAL A 7 3.99 16.10 2.34
C VAL A 7 3.37 15.08 3.31
N ASP A 8 4.10 14.89 4.43
CA ASP A 8 3.72 14.39 5.77
C ASP A 8 2.38 14.93 6.27
N THR A 9 1.31 14.33 5.76
CA THR A 9 -0.05 14.77 6.03
C THR A 9 -0.89 13.54 6.31
N VAL A 10 -1.33 13.33 7.56
CA VAL A 10 -2.41 12.37 7.83
C VAL A 10 -3.73 13.09 7.58
N ILE A 11 -4.37 12.80 6.45
CA ILE A 11 -5.66 13.40 6.09
C ILE A 11 -6.75 12.36 6.27
N CYS A 12 -7.70 12.70 7.12
CA CYS A 12 -8.89 11.93 7.38
C CYS A 12 -9.89 12.26 6.26
N ALA A 13 -10.14 11.31 5.37
CA ALA A 13 -11.19 11.38 4.36
C ALA A 13 -12.49 10.82 4.95
N ASN A 14 -13.58 11.58 4.89
CA ASN A 14 -14.92 11.12 5.23
C ASN A 14 -15.86 11.32 4.04
N HIS A 15 -16.68 10.32 3.74
CA HIS A 15 -17.75 10.44 2.77
C HIS A 15 -19.02 10.88 3.52
N SER A 16 -19.63 11.99 3.11
CA SER A 16 -20.89 12.46 3.69
C SER A 16 -22.09 12.09 2.81
N VAL A 17 -23.17 11.67 3.45
CA VAL A 17 -24.47 11.42 2.83
C VAL A 17 -25.42 12.51 3.32
N SER A 18 -25.79 13.46 2.46
CA SER A 18 -26.93 14.35 2.72
C SER A 18 -28.12 13.92 1.85
N GLY A 19 -29.09 13.23 2.46
CA GLY A 19 -30.38 12.93 1.83
C GLY A 19 -31.07 11.71 2.41
N ALA A 20 -32.15 11.94 3.16
CA ALA A 20 -33.01 10.90 3.73
C ALA A 20 -33.65 10.05 2.63
N TYR A 21 -33.52 8.73 2.72
CA TYR A 21 -34.32 7.78 1.93
C TYR A 21 -35.06 6.84 2.87
N SER A 22 -36.39 6.84 2.77
CA SER A 22 -37.31 5.99 3.52
C SER A 22 -37.32 4.58 2.94
N ASP A 23 -36.96 3.60 3.76
CA ASP A 23 -36.99 2.19 3.43
C ASP A 23 -38.43 1.63 3.58
N ASN A 24 -38.93 0.93 2.56
CA ASN A 24 -40.16 0.15 2.65
C ASN A 24 -39.86 -1.23 2.05
N GLY A 25 -39.49 -2.17 2.92
CA GLY A 25 -39.19 -3.55 2.56
C GLY A 25 -40.44 -4.41 2.36
N THR A 26 -40.28 -5.50 1.62
CA THR A 26 -41.04 -6.74 1.81
C THR A 26 -40.20 -7.95 1.38
N SER A 27 -40.05 -8.89 2.30
CA SER A 27 -39.46 -10.23 2.14
C SER A 27 -40.49 -11.24 1.60
N TYR A 28 -40.04 -12.24 0.84
CA TYR A 28 -40.78 -13.49 0.65
C TYR A 28 -39.89 -14.70 0.99
N ASN A 29 -40.39 -15.53 1.92
CA ASN A 29 -39.90 -16.86 2.27
C ASN A 29 -40.78 -17.90 1.57
N GLU A 30 -40.21 -18.99 1.06
CA GLU A 30 -40.92 -20.26 0.92
C GLU A 30 -40.01 -21.44 1.32
N ASP A 31 -40.45 -22.16 2.35
CA ASP A 31 -40.00 -23.48 2.79
C ASP A 31 -40.77 -24.56 2.04
N ILE A 32 -40.11 -25.61 1.53
CA ILE A 32 -40.71 -26.95 1.37
C ILE A 32 -39.66 -28.03 1.64
N GLY A 33 -39.91 -28.86 2.65
CA GLY A 33 -39.18 -30.10 2.93
C GLY A 33 -39.95 -31.35 2.51
N PHE A 34 -39.22 -32.44 2.20
CA PHE A 34 -39.67 -33.83 2.37
C PHE A 34 -38.47 -34.81 2.35
N SER A 35 -38.56 -35.87 3.17
CA SER A 35 -37.60 -36.97 3.40
C SER A 35 -38.38 -38.30 3.44
N PRO A 36 -37.77 -39.51 3.51
CA PRO A 36 -36.82 -40.14 2.59
C PRO A 36 -37.42 -41.45 2.01
N ASN A 37 -36.80 -42.04 0.98
CA ASN A 37 -37.09 -43.45 0.64
C ASN A 37 -35.79 -44.23 0.46
N SER A 38 -35.62 -45.22 1.34
CA SER A 38 -34.51 -46.18 1.38
C SER A 38 -34.65 -47.25 0.30
N ARG A 39 -33.63 -47.38 -0.56
CA ARG A 39 -33.37 -48.65 -1.28
C ARG A 39 -31.89 -49.01 -1.17
N SER A 40 -31.65 -50.13 -0.50
CA SER A 40 -30.36 -50.81 -0.42
C SER A 40 -30.05 -51.49 -1.76
N TYR A 41 -28.97 -51.06 -2.43
CA TYR A 41 -28.29 -51.83 -3.48
C TYR A 41 -26.88 -52.20 -3.01
N ARG A 42 -26.55 -53.49 -3.09
CA ARG A 42 -25.25 -54.04 -2.69
C ARG A 42 -24.14 -53.64 -3.67
N LYS A 43 -22.99 -53.29 -3.07
CA LYS A 43 -21.60 -53.29 -3.57
C LYS A 43 -21.38 -53.51 -5.08
N SER A 44 -20.89 -52.48 -5.74
CA SER A 44 -19.80 -52.61 -6.70
C SER A 44 -18.57 -51.90 -6.10
N LYS A 45 -17.45 -52.63 -5.98
CA LYS A 45 -16.15 -52.03 -5.71
C LYS A 45 -15.69 -51.34 -7.00
N PHE A 46 -16.07 -50.08 -7.17
CA PHE A 46 -15.49 -49.22 -8.19
C PHE A 46 -14.22 -48.58 -7.61
N PHE A 47 -13.08 -48.82 -8.27
CA PHE A 47 -11.83 -48.13 -8.00
C PHE A 47 -12.07 -46.62 -8.13
N PRO A 48 -11.76 -45.78 -7.14
CA PRO A 48 -12.00 -44.35 -7.28
C PRO A 48 -11.01 -43.82 -8.31
N LEU A 49 -11.54 -43.52 -9.49
CA LEU A 49 -10.97 -42.57 -10.43
C LEU A 49 -10.48 -41.37 -9.63
N PHE A 50 -9.20 -41.02 -9.78
CA PHE A 50 -8.54 -39.90 -9.10
C PHE A 50 -9.47 -38.68 -9.10
N THR A 51 -10.14 -38.43 -7.98
CA THR A 51 -11.01 -37.27 -7.84
C THR A 51 -10.07 -36.09 -7.65
N ILE A 52 -9.85 -35.33 -8.72
CA ILE A 52 -9.08 -34.09 -8.65
C ILE A 52 -9.91 -33.11 -7.84
N ILE A 53 -9.64 -33.05 -6.53
CA ILE A 53 -10.25 -32.09 -5.62
C ILE A 53 -9.84 -30.69 -6.12
N ARG A 54 -10.80 -29.95 -6.67
CA ARG A 54 -10.67 -28.55 -7.03
C ARG A 54 -11.59 -27.76 -6.10
N PHE A 55 -11.00 -26.94 -5.26
CA PHE A 55 -11.70 -25.90 -4.52
C PHE A 55 -11.17 -24.55 -4.99
N THR A 56 -11.98 -23.51 -4.87
CA THR A 56 -11.57 -22.13 -5.15
C THR A 56 -10.47 -21.76 -4.16
N ASN A 57 -9.38 -21.15 -4.65
CA ASN A 57 -8.30 -20.70 -3.80
C ASN A 57 -8.78 -19.52 -2.95
N GLU A 58 -9.09 -19.78 -1.69
CA GLU A 58 -9.50 -18.76 -0.72
C GLU A 58 -8.30 -18.25 0.10
N VAL A 59 -8.39 -17.01 0.57
CA VAL A 59 -7.42 -16.46 1.52
C VAL A 59 -7.55 -17.21 2.84
N CYS A 60 -6.42 -17.56 3.44
CA CYS A 60 -6.34 -18.21 4.74
C CYS A 60 -5.31 -17.51 5.61
N LYS A 61 -5.32 -17.82 6.92
CA LYS A 61 -4.30 -17.35 7.85
C LYS A 61 -3.43 -18.52 8.31
N THR A 62 -2.13 -18.26 8.44
CA THR A 62 -1.20 -19.20 9.07
C THR A 62 -1.42 -19.23 10.59
N THR A 63 -0.73 -20.13 11.29
CA THR A 63 -0.74 -20.18 12.77
C THR A 63 -0.21 -18.91 13.42
N ASN A 64 0.56 -18.11 12.69
CA ASN A 64 1.12 -16.84 13.16
C ASN A 64 0.30 -15.64 12.66
N GLU A 65 -0.96 -15.88 12.24
CA GLU A 65 -1.89 -14.90 11.67
C GLU A 65 -1.44 -14.22 10.37
N GLU A 66 -0.34 -14.66 9.77
CA GLU A 66 0.11 -14.18 8.46
C GLU A 66 -0.81 -14.68 7.35
N GLY A 67 -0.96 -13.89 6.28
CA GLY A 67 -1.77 -14.27 5.13
C GLY A 67 -1.15 -15.41 4.32
N GLY A 68 -2.02 -16.24 3.74
CA GLY A 68 -1.68 -17.24 2.75
C GLY A 68 -2.87 -17.54 1.85
N ILE A 69 -2.69 -18.47 0.92
CA ILE A 69 -3.73 -18.92 -0.01
C ILE A 69 -3.95 -20.41 0.16
N CYS A 70 -5.21 -20.83 0.22
CA CYS A 70 -5.56 -22.22 0.37
C CYS A 70 -5.24 -22.98 -0.93
N TYR A 71 -4.34 -23.97 -0.84
CA TYR A 71 -3.99 -24.87 -1.95
C TYR A 71 -4.04 -26.32 -1.47
N THR A 72 -4.12 -27.28 -2.40
CA THR A 72 -3.76 -28.67 -2.03
C THR A 72 -2.29 -28.73 -1.65
N ARG A 73 -1.91 -29.65 -0.74
CA ARG A 73 -0.50 -29.81 -0.32
C ARG A 73 0.45 -29.99 -1.51
N LYS A 74 0.04 -30.79 -2.50
CA LYS A 74 0.84 -31.03 -3.72
C LYS A 74 1.00 -29.75 -4.53
N GLN A 75 -0.05 -28.97 -4.74
CA GLN A 75 0.05 -27.69 -5.46
C GLN A 75 0.94 -26.69 -4.72
N CYS A 76 0.80 -26.59 -3.39
CA CYS A 76 1.62 -25.68 -2.60
C CYS A 76 3.12 -25.98 -2.79
N THR A 77 3.52 -27.24 -2.65
CA THR A 77 4.92 -27.66 -2.88
C THR A 77 5.36 -27.45 -4.33
N LEU A 78 4.52 -27.79 -5.32
CA LEU A 78 4.84 -27.62 -6.74
C LEU A 78 5.04 -26.16 -7.14
N LEU A 79 4.34 -25.23 -6.47
CA LEU A 79 4.48 -23.79 -6.68
C LEU A 79 5.60 -23.17 -5.82
N GLY A 80 6.36 -23.97 -5.08
CA GLY A 80 7.46 -23.50 -4.23
C GLY A 80 7.01 -22.83 -2.92
N GLY A 81 5.76 -23.02 -2.50
CA GLY A 81 5.23 -22.48 -1.26
C GLY A 81 5.44 -23.40 -0.05
N THR A 82 5.32 -22.82 1.13
CA THR A 82 5.39 -23.52 2.41
C THR A 82 3.98 -23.74 2.97
N SER A 83 3.72 -24.94 3.50
CA SER A 83 2.41 -25.30 4.05
C SER A 83 2.29 -24.89 5.51
N HIS A 84 1.27 -24.09 5.83
CA HIS A 84 0.91 -23.70 7.19
C HIS A 84 -0.51 -24.14 7.50
N GLY A 85 -0.70 -24.92 8.57
CA GLY A 85 -2.03 -25.36 9.01
C GLY A 85 -2.88 -26.04 7.91
N SER A 86 -4.16 -26.15 8.17
CA SER A 86 -5.16 -26.70 7.23
C SER A 86 -6.20 -25.65 6.87
N CYS A 87 -6.70 -25.70 5.64
CA CYS A 87 -7.80 -24.87 5.13
C CYS A 87 -8.80 -25.74 4.35
N ALA A 88 -9.89 -25.14 3.85
CA ALA A 88 -10.95 -25.84 3.11
C ALA A 88 -11.42 -27.12 3.83
N GLN A 89 -11.76 -27.01 5.12
CA GLN A 89 -12.21 -28.12 5.98
C GLN A 89 -11.23 -29.31 6.01
N GLY A 90 -9.92 -29.04 5.90
CA GLY A 90 -8.88 -30.08 5.97
C GLY A 90 -8.47 -30.66 4.61
N LEU A 91 -9.08 -30.21 3.52
CA LEU A 91 -8.74 -30.65 2.16
C LEU A 91 -7.50 -29.92 1.58
N GLY A 92 -7.15 -28.76 2.17
CA GLY A 92 -6.03 -27.93 1.75
C GLY A 92 -5.08 -27.56 2.89
N VAL A 93 -4.01 -26.87 2.53
CA VAL A 93 -3.04 -26.23 3.43
C VAL A 93 -3.01 -24.73 3.15
N CYS A 94 -2.79 -23.91 4.18
CA CYS A 94 -2.57 -22.50 3.96
C CYS A 94 -1.17 -22.31 3.39
N CYS A 95 -1.07 -22.09 2.09
CA CYS A 95 0.20 -21.98 1.39
C CYS A 95 0.71 -20.55 1.43
N GLN A 96 1.96 -20.38 1.84
CA GLN A 96 2.64 -19.09 1.84
C GLN A 96 3.83 -19.13 0.89
N PHE A 97 3.93 -18.12 0.03
CA PHE A 97 5.07 -17.93 -0.85
C PHE A 97 5.98 -16.87 -0.25
N GLN A 98 7.28 -17.16 -0.21
CA GLN A 98 8.29 -16.24 0.32
C GLN A 98 9.42 -16.08 -0.70
N ALA A 99 9.98 -14.89 -0.77
CA ALA A 99 11.11 -14.57 -1.61
C ALA A 99 12.11 -13.69 -0.87
N THR A 100 13.39 -13.88 -1.13
CA THR A 100 14.48 -13.09 -0.57
C THR A 100 15.29 -12.45 -1.70
N CYS A 101 16.41 -11.79 -1.34
CA CYS A 101 17.34 -11.21 -2.29
C CYS A 101 17.77 -12.23 -3.37
N GLY A 102 17.81 -11.79 -4.63
CA GLY A 102 18.17 -12.60 -5.81
C GLY A 102 17.00 -13.36 -6.45
N ALA A 103 15.85 -13.47 -5.77
CA ALA A 103 14.73 -14.28 -6.25
C ALA A 103 13.99 -13.66 -7.46
N ILE A 104 13.24 -14.52 -8.14
CA ILE A 104 12.23 -14.13 -9.13
C ILE A 104 10.86 -14.54 -8.58
N ILE A 105 9.98 -13.57 -8.36
CA ILE A 105 8.61 -13.77 -7.89
C ILE A 105 7.72 -14.04 -9.10
N THR A 106 7.02 -15.19 -9.07
CA THR A 106 6.03 -15.58 -10.09
C THR A 106 4.64 -15.84 -9.52
N GLN A 107 4.51 -15.90 -8.19
CA GLN A 107 3.28 -16.25 -7.48
C GLN A 107 2.68 -14.99 -6.85
N ASN A 108 1.36 -14.84 -7.00
CA ASN A 108 0.60 -13.77 -6.34
C ASN A 108 0.59 -13.98 -4.81
N GLY A 109 0.69 -12.90 -4.04
CA GLY A 109 0.72 -12.94 -2.58
C GLY A 109 2.05 -13.37 -2.00
N THR A 110 3.15 -13.28 -2.78
CA THR A 110 4.49 -13.61 -2.27
C THR A 110 4.98 -12.53 -1.32
N LEU A 111 5.52 -12.95 -0.17
CA LEU A 111 6.15 -12.06 0.80
C LEU A 111 7.64 -11.93 0.47
N PHE A 112 8.04 -10.75 0.00
CA PHE A 112 9.45 -10.38 -0.17
C PHE A 112 10.03 -9.92 1.17
N ARG A 113 10.98 -10.69 1.70
CA ARG A 113 11.48 -10.55 3.08
C ARG A 113 13.00 -10.49 3.12
N ASN A 114 13.54 -9.94 4.21
CA ASN A 114 14.97 -10.08 4.47
C ASN A 114 15.33 -11.57 4.71
N PRO A 115 16.56 -12.00 4.35
CA PRO A 115 16.93 -13.42 4.36
C PRO A 115 16.69 -14.18 5.68
N ASN A 116 16.71 -13.45 6.81
CA ASN A 116 16.55 -14.03 8.14
C ASN A 116 15.25 -13.57 8.81
N PHE A 117 14.23 -13.12 8.08
CA PHE A 117 12.98 -12.69 8.70
C PHE A 117 12.36 -13.84 9.55
N PRO A 118 11.84 -13.57 10.77
CA PRO A 118 11.56 -12.27 11.39
C PRO A 118 12.74 -11.64 12.15
N GLN A 119 13.93 -12.23 12.14
CA GLN A 119 15.11 -11.56 12.67
C GLN A 119 15.49 -10.37 11.80
N LYS A 120 16.00 -9.32 12.44
CA LYS A 120 16.54 -8.14 11.77
C LYS A 120 17.79 -8.49 10.95
N TYR A 121 17.98 -7.75 9.86
CA TYR A 121 19.07 -7.92 8.91
C TYR A 121 20.16 -6.87 9.14
N GLN A 122 21.40 -7.32 9.14
CA GLN A 122 22.59 -6.47 9.16
C GLN A 122 23.53 -6.89 8.02
N PRO A 123 23.83 -5.97 7.07
CA PRO A 123 24.80 -6.22 6.01
C PRO A 123 26.18 -6.59 6.54
N SER A 124 26.69 -7.74 6.13
CA SER A 124 28.06 -8.16 6.46
C SER A 124 29.06 -7.25 5.75
N GLY A 125 29.71 -6.33 6.47
CA GLY A 125 30.62 -5.34 5.91
C GLY A 125 30.04 -3.93 5.76
N GLY A 126 28.81 -3.69 6.22
CA GLY A 126 28.21 -2.34 6.32
C GLY A 126 27.34 -1.94 5.14
N SER A 127 27.48 -2.62 3.99
CA SER A 127 26.65 -2.40 2.81
C SER A 127 26.26 -3.70 2.11
N ASP A 128 25.10 -3.70 1.45
CA ASP A 128 24.60 -4.81 0.64
C ASP A 128 23.56 -4.33 -0.39
N VAL A 129 23.26 -5.15 -1.40
CA VAL A 129 22.21 -4.88 -2.39
C VAL A 129 21.25 -6.06 -2.47
N CYS A 130 20.01 -5.83 -2.07
CA CYS A 130 18.95 -6.82 -2.14
C CYS A 130 18.00 -6.52 -3.30
N GLN A 131 18.09 -7.33 -4.36
CA GLN A 131 17.21 -7.18 -5.53
C GLN A 131 16.20 -8.33 -5.62
N VAL A 132 14.99 -8.04 -6.06
CA VAL A 132 14.01 -9.06 -6.48
C VAL A 132 13.34 -8.65 -7.79
N ARG A 133 13.06 -9.62 -8.66
CA ARG A 133 12.34 -9.41 -9.92
C ARG A 133 10.96 -10.03 -9.83
N ILE A 134 9.94 -9.32 -10.29
CA ILE A 134 8.56 -9.77 -10.31
C ILE A 134 8.16 -9.95 -11.78
N ARG A 135 7.84 -11.18 -12.17
CA ARG A 135 7.40 -11.49 -13.53
C ARG A 135 5.91 -11.26 -13.66
N LYS A 136 5.51 -10.59 -14.74
CA LYS A 136 4.13 -10.29 -15.10
C LYS A 136 3.38 -11.57 -15.45
N PRO A 137 2.37 -11.98 -14.67
CA PRO A 137 1.48 -13.06 -15.07
C PRO A 137 0.59 -12.63 -16.25
N GLN A 138 -0.04 -13.60 -16.92
CA GLN A 138 -1.03 -13.29 -17.95
C GLN A 138 -2.21 -12.50 -17.36
N ASN A 139 -2.74 -11.56 -18.14
CA ASN A 139 -3.88 -10.70 -17.77
C ASN A 139 -3.67 -9.84 -16.51
N VAL A 140 -2.45 -9.70 -16.02
CA VAL A 140 -2.08 -8.77 -14.94
C VAL A 140 -1.51 -7.50 -15.54
N CYS A 141 -1.96 -6.34 -15.05
CA CYS A 141 -1.47 -5.05 -15.51
C CYS A 141 -0.68 -4.30 -14.43
N GLN A 142 -0.95 -4.59 -13.16
CA GLN A 142 -0.49 -3.77 -12.04
C GLN A 142 -0.09 -4.64 -10.86
N LEU A 143 0.87 -4.18 -10.07
CA LEU A 143 1.16 -4.71 -8.74
C LEU A 143 0.59 -3.77 -7.69
N ARG A 144 0.12 -4.33 -6.59
CA ARG A 144 0.00 -3.65 -5.30
C ARG A 144 1.06 -4.23 -4.36
N LEU A 145 1.92 -3.36 -3.86
CA LEU A 145 2.92 -3.71 -2.86
C LEU A 145 2.41 -3.25 -1.50
N ASN A 146 2.22 -4.17 -0.55
CA ASN A 146 1.83 -3.85 0.82
C ASN A 146 3.05 -3.98 1.74
N PHE A 147 3.43 -2.89 2.40
CA PHE A 147 4.55 -2.88 3.33
C PHE A 147 4.07 -3.36 4.70
N ILE A 148 4.06 -4.68 4.92
CA ILE A 148 3.64 -5.27 6.22
C ILE A 148 4.61 -4.86 7.32
N LYS A 149 5.91 -4.95 7.02
CA LYS A 149 7.02 -4.39 7.79
C LYS A 149 7.99 -3.76 6.82
N PHE A 150 8.49 -2.57 7.14
CA PHE A 150 9.55 -1.95 6.38
C PHE A 150 10.19 -0.87 7.25
N ASP A 151 11.40 -1.13 7.71
CA ASP A 151 12.20 -0.24 8.53
C ASP A 151 13.67 -0.38 8.11
N VAL A 152 14.15 0.61 7.37
CA VAL A 152 15.53 0.73 6.89
C VAL A 152 16.10 2.09 7.28
N GLU A 153 17.37 2.38 6.97
CA GLU A 153 17.93 3.70 7.23
C GLU A 153 17.07 4.81 6.62
N GLY A 154 16.78 5.83 7.42
CA GLY A 154 15.89 6.92 7.02
C GLY A 154 16.57 7.90 6.06
N PRO A 155 15.83 8.91 5.59
CA PRO A 155 16.45 10.02 4.87
C PRO A 155 17.40 10.79 5.78
N LEU A 156 18.34 11.54 5.19
CA LEU A 156 19.18 12.44 5.97
C LEU A 156 18.34 13.52 6.66
N GLY A 157 18.56 13.70 7.96
CA GLY A 157 17.89 14.73 8.74
C GLY A 157 18.33 16.15 8.37
N PRO A 158 17.57 17.17 8.80
CA PRO A 158 17.87 18.58 8.54
C PRO A 158 19.20 19.04 9.15
N SER A 159 19.70 18.31 10.16
CA SER A 159 20.96 18.57 10.85
C SER A 159 22.16 17.78 10.30
N SER A 160 22.04 17.16 9.12
CA SER A 160 23.22 16.58 8.46
C SER A 160 24.17 17.66 7.89
N GLY A 161 23.76 18.93 7.95
CA GLY A 161 24.61 20.11 7.73
C GLY A 161 25.01 20.80 9.04
N THR A 162 25.89 21.80 8.94
CA THR A 162 26.21 22.65 10.11
C THR A 162 25.08 23.67 10.34
N ALA A 163 24.95 24.22 11.55
CA ALA A 163 23.88 25.17 11.89
C ALA A 163 23.77 26.40 10.95
N ASN A 164 24.84 26.72 10.20
CA ASN A 164 24.90 27.83 9.25
C ASN A 164 24.86 27.37 7.78
N GLN A 165 24.72 26.07 7.53
CA GLN A 165 24.64 25.49 6.20
C GLN A 165 23.74 24.25 6.26
N PRO A 166 22.42 24.43 6.09
CA PRO A 166 21.48 23.31 6.00
C PRO A 166 22.00 22.33 4.95
N SER A 167 21.98 21.03 5.26
CA SER A 167 22.33 20.04 4.26
C SER A 167 21.37 20.19 3.08
N GLN A 168 21.91 20.45 1.89
CA GLN A 168 21.13 20.36 0.65
C GLN A 168 20.58 18.95 0.42
N ASP A 169 21.06 17.99 1.22
CA ASP A 169 20.68 16.59 1.16
C ASP A 169 19.61 16.17 2.17
N ALA A 170 19.01 17.13 2.90
CA ALA A 170 17.90 16.82 3.81
C ALA A 170 16.76 16.12 3.06
N GLY A 171 16.18 15.08 3.66
CA GLY A 171 15.14 14.27 3.04
C GLY A 171 15.64 13.23 2.03
N MET A 172 16.92 13.25 1.63
CA MET A 172 17.44 12.28 0.65
C MET A 172 17.80 10.92 1.26
N CYS A 173 17.38 9.84 0.60
CA CYS A 173 17.72 8.45 0.91
C CYS A 173 19.14 8.09 0.48
N LYS A 174 20.16 8.55 1.23
CA LYS A 174 21.58 8.35 0.87
C LYS A 174 22.18 7.03 1.34
N ASN A 175 21.77 6.54 2.51
CA ASN A 175 22.36 5.34 3.12
C ASN A 175 21.65 4.08 2.64
N ASP A 176 20.35 3.97 2.94
CA ASP A 176 19.49 2.92 2.42
C ASP A 176 18.50 3.53 1.43
N ALA A 177 18.20 2.83 0.34
CA ALA A 177 17.26 3.29 -0.67
C ALA A 177 16.56 2.11 -1.38
N LEU A 178 15.23 2.14 -1.37
CA LEU A 178 14.38 1.31 -2.20
C LEU A 178 14.10 2.05 -3.51
N SER A 179 14.49 1.41 -4.61
CA SER A 179 14.22 1.85 -5.98
C SER A 179 13.37 0.80 -6.68
N ILE A 180 12.32 1.24 -7.39
CA ILE A 180 11.45 0.35 -8.17
C ILE A 180 11.56 0.74 -9.63
N THR A 181 11.94 -0.23 -10.46
CA THR A 181 12.06 -0.04 -11.91
C THR A 181 10.88 -0.71 -12.60
N SER A 182 10.08 0.10 -13.28
CA SER A 182 8.98 -0.33 -14.15
C SER A 182 8.94 0.53 -15.42
N SER A 183 8.36 0.02 -16.51
CA SER A 183 8.08 0.83 -17.71
C SER A 183 6.71 1.51 -17.68
N GLY A 184 5.85 1.17 -16.72
CA GLY A 184 4.49 1.73 -16.60
C GLY A 184 4.31 2.76 -15.50
N ALA A 185 5.31 2.99 -14.65
CA ALA A 185 5.22 3.91 -13.53
C ALA A 185 6.60 4.50 -13.20
N THR A 186 6.61 5.77 -12.80
CA THR A 186 7.76 6.42 -12.17
C THR A 186 7.54 6.33 -10.66
N VAL A 187 8.48 5.71 -9.95
CA VAL A 187 8.42 5.58 -8.49
C VAL A 187 9.62 6.34 -7.91
N PRO A 188 9.42 7.33 -7.02
CA PRO A 188 10.52 8.02 -6.37
C PRO A 188 11.28 7.06 -5.43
N GLN A 189 12.51 7.41 -5.07
CA GLN A 189 13.27 6.61 -4.12
C GLN A 189 12.65 6.70 -2.73
N LEU A 190 12.55 5.56 -2.05
CA LEU A 190 11.98 5.48 -0.70
C LEU A 190 12.98 4.91 0.30
N CYS A 191 12.88 5.33 1.56
CA CYS A 191 13.68 4.81 2.67
C CYS A 191 12.96 5.10 4.01
N GLY A 192 13.56 4.69 5.12
CA GLY A 192 12.95 4.82 6.44
C GLY A 192 11.84 3.81 6.72
N GLN A 193 10.72 4.28 7.25
CA GLN A 193 9.61 3.47 7.76
C GLN A 193 8.38 3.56 6.86
N LEU A 194 8.03 2.44 6.22
CA LEU A 194 6.85 2.34 5.34
C LEU A 194 5.80 1.34 5.86
N GLY A 195 5.99 0.80 7.05
CA GLY A 195 5.08 -0.19 7.63
C GLY A 195 3.63 0.31 7.69
N GLY A 196 2.69 -0.48 7.17
CA GLY A 196 1.27 -0.13 7.07
C GLY A 196 0.88 0.58 5.78
N GLN A 197 1.85 1.03 4.98
CA GLN A 197 1.60 1.72 3.71
C GLN A 197 1.54 0.75 2.53
N HIS A 198 1.08 1.24 1.39
CA HIS A 198 1.05 0.47 0.14
C HIS A 198 1.37 1.35 -1.06
N MET A 199 1.69 0.71 -2.18
CA MET A 199 1.81 1.40 -3.47
C MET A 199 1.33 0.55 -4.64
N TYR A 200 1.02 1.20 -5.75
CA TYR A 200 0.58 0.60 -6.99
C TYR A 200 1.59 0.87 -8.11
N VAL A 201 1.99 -0.19 -8.82
CA VAL A 201 3.01 -0.10 -9.87
C VAL A 201 2.51 -0.82 -11.11
N ASP A 202 2.26 -0.07 -12.18
CA ASP A 202 1.88 -0.65 -13.47
C ASP A 202 3.09 -1.29 -14.14
N PHE A 203 2.91 -2.46 -14.75
CA PHE A 203 3.96 -3.14 -15.53
C PHE A 203 4.30 -2.39 -16.84
N GLY A 204 3.36 -1.57 -17.34
CA GLY A 204 3.49 -0.93 -18.64
C GLY A 204 3.69 -1.95 -19.77
N THR A 205 4.66 -1.65 -20.63
CA THR A 205 5.10 -2.50 -21.75
C THR A 205 6.06 -3.62 -21.34
N SER A 206 6.59 -3.60 -20.12
CA SER A 206 7.52 -4.61 -19.60
C SER A 206 6.78 -5.84 -19.11
N ASP A 207 7.47 -6.98 -19.12
CA ASP A 207 7.04 -8.22 -18.49
C ASP A 207 7.61 -8.38 -17.06
N THR A 208 8.36 -7.39 -16.59
CA THR A 208 9.11 -7.45 -15.33
C THR A 208 9.11 -6.10 -14.63
N ILE A 209 8.83 -6.13 -13.32
CA ILE A 209 9.12 -5.05 -12.39
C ILE A 209 10.29 -5.49 -11.51
N THR A 210 11.24 -4.60 -11.24
CA THR A 210 12.38 -4.90 -10.36
C THR A 210 12.32 -4.01 -9.13
N MET A 211 12.38 -4.62 -7.95
CA MET A 211 12.63 -3.90 -6.69
C MET A 211 14.11 -4.06 -6.33
N ASN A 212 14.79 -2.96 -6.07
CA ASN A 212 16.18 -2.95 -5.65
C ASN A 212 16.28 -2.16 -4.34
N LEU A 213 16.70 -2.83 -3.28
CA LEU A 213 16.98 -2.23 -1.99
C LEU A 213 18.50 -2.14 -1.82
N MET A 214 19.03 -0.94 -1.94
CA MET A 214 20.42 -0.63 -1.58
C MET A 214 20.49 -0.40 -0.08
N LEU A 215 21.42 -1.07 0.58
CA LEU A 215 21.67 -0.96 2.01
C LEU A 215 23.11 -0.47 2.20
N GLY A 216 23.31 0.60 2.95
CA GLY A 216 24.60 1.26 3.06
C GLY A 216 24.81 1.95 4.39
N GLY A 217 25.76 2.88 4.40
CA GLY A 217 26.17 3.61 5.59
C GLY A 217 27.32 2.95 6.36
N ASN A 218 27.96 3.75 7.21
CA ASN A 218 29.14 3.34 7.96
C ASN A 218 28.81 2.71 9.33
N VAL A 219 27.52 2.68 9.69
CA VAL A 219 27.03 2.17 10.98
C VAL A 219 26.19 0.93 10.73
N GLN A 220 26.47 -0.12 11.50
CA GLN A 220 25.66 -1.34 11.51
C GLN A 220 24.32 -1.04 12.20
N ARG A 221 23.31 -0.74 11.39
CA ARG A 221 21.91 -0.65 11.81
C ARG A 221 21.16 -1.92 11.43
N ASP A 222 20.22 -2.29 12.27
CA ASP A 222 19.20 -3.30 11.98
C ASP A 222 18.21 -2.82 10.93
N ARG A 223 18.01 -3.60 9.88
CA ARG A 223 16.93 -3.44 8.90
C ARG A 223 15.91 -4.55 9.02
N GLU A 224 14.66 -4.26 8.70
CA GLU A 224 13.61 -5.27 8.63
C GLU A 224 12.67 -4.95 7.48
N TRP A 225 12.34 -5.95 6.66
CA TRP A 225 11.29 -5.78 5.65
C TRP A 225 10.53 -7.07 5.40
N SER A 226 9.23 -6.90 5.18
CA SER A 226 8.28 -7.89 4.68
C SER A 226 7.27 -7.15 3.82
N VAL A 227 7.45 -7.24 2.50
CA VAL A 227 6.58 -6.60 1.51
C VAL A 227 5.74 -7.69 0.82
N GLU A 228 4.43 -7.60 0.91
CA GLU A 228 3.53 -8.49 0.18
C GLU A 228 3.36 -8.00 -1.26
N VAL A 229 3.64 -8.87 -2.22
CA VAL A 229 3.49 -8.59 -3.65
C VAL A 229 2.17 -9.16 -4.15
N VAL A 230 1.21 -8.29 -4.40
CA VAL A 230 -0.12 -8.64 -4.92
C VAL A 230 -0.22 -8.25 -6.39
N THR A 231 -0.63 -9.18 -7.25
CA THR A 231 -0.87 -8.93 -8.67
C THR A 231 -2.33 -8.55 -8.91
N ILE A 232 -2.55 -7.49 -9.68
CA ILE A 232 -3.89 -6.99 -10.00
C ILE A 232 -4.19 -7.24 -11.49
N PRO A 233 -5.25 -8.01 -11.79
CA PRO A 233 -5.73 -8.21 -13.15
C PRO A 233 -6.12 -6.90 -13.84
N CYS A 234 -5.92 -6.83 -15.16
CA CYS A 234 -6.16 -5.62 -15.96
C CYS A 234 -7.60 -5.09 -15.88
N ASN A 235 -8.57 -5.99 -15.69
CA ASN A 235 -10.01 -5.71 -15.60
C ASN A 235 -10.52 -5.72 -14.14
N SER A 236 -9.63 -5.70 -13.16
CA SER A 236 -10.04 -5.70 -11.75
C SER A 236 -10.55 -4.33 -11.31
N ILE A 237 -11.62 -4.32 -10.52
CA ILE A 237 -12.11 -3.11 -9.83
C ILE A 237 -11.11 -2.58 -8.78
N SER A 238 -10.18 -3.44 -8.33
CA SER A 238 -9.12 -3.06 -7.38
C SER A 238 -7.93 -2.37 -8.04
N ARG A 239 -7.94 -2.21 -9.38
CA ARG A 239 -6.89 -1.54 -10.12
C ARG A 239 -6.92 -0.04 -9.82
N ALA A 240 -5.78 0.49 -9.40
CA ALA A 240 -5.59 1.92 -9.25
C ALA A 240 -5.59 2.61 -10.64
N PRO A 241 -6.17 3.81 -10.76
CA PRO A 241 -6.07 4.60 -11.98
C PRO A 241 -4.60 4.87 -12.36
N VAL A 242 -4.36 5.10 -13.65
CA VAL A 242 -3.03 5.45 -14.16
C VAL A 242 -2.56 6.75 -13.49
N GLY A 243 -1.29 6.80 -13.08
CA GLY A 243 -0.69 7.94 -12.38
C GLY A 243 -0.81 7.90 -10.85
N CYS A 244 -1.64 7.02 -10.30
CA CYS A 244 -1.81 6.90 -8.85
C CYS A 244 -0.79 5.92 -8.26
N LEU A 245 0.18 6.44 -7.48
CA LEU A 245 1.15 5.59 -6.78
C LEU A 245 0.58 5.06 -5.46
N GLN A 246 -0.27 5.83 -4.78
CA GLN A 246 -1.13 5.30 -3.71
C GLN A 246 -2.60 5.40 -4.13
N TYR A 247 -3.39 4.38 -3.80
CA TYR A 247 -4.82 4.36 -4.08
C TYR A 247 -5.58 3.88 -2.86
N PHE A 248 -6.49 4.73 -2.37
CA PHE A 248 -7.34 4.47 -1.23
C PHE A 248 -8.78 4.27 -1.66
N THR A 249 -9.46 3.40 -0.93
CA THR A 249 -10.85 3.00 -1.17
C THR A 249 -11.58 2.91 0.17
N GLY A 250 -12.90 2.91 0.15
CA GLY A 250 -13.73 2.90 1.35
C GLY A 250 -14.30 4.28 1.65
N VAL A 251 -15.28 4.31 2.54
CA VAL A 251 -16.06 5.52 2.87
C VAL A 251 -15.38 6.44 3.87
N SER A 252 -14.32 5.96 4.51
CA SER A 252 -13.47 6.76 5.40
C SER A 252 -12.07 6.15 5.51
N GLY A 253 -11.05 6.97 5.73
CA GLY A 253 -9.69 6.48 5.91
C GLY A 253 -8.68 7.58 6.20
N GLN A 254 -7.43 7.17 6.40
CA GLN A 254 -6.30 8.07 6.54
C GLN A 254 -5.41 7.95 5.30
N VAL A 255 -5.08 9.09 4.72
CA VAL A 255 -4.08 9.22 3.64
C VAL A 255 -2.82 9.78 4.26
N GLU A 256 -1.65 9.23 3.92
CA GLU A 256 -0.35 9.70 4.39
C GLU A 256 0.75 9.60 3.34
N SER A 257 1.78 10.44 3.48
CA SER A 257 2.98 10.36 2.66
C SER A 257 3.79 9.10 2.97
N PHE A 258 4.63 8.70 2.02
CA PHE A 258 5.67 7.72 2.32
C PHE A 258 6.61 8.25 3.42
N ASN A 259 6.99 7.35 4.34
CA ASN A 259 7.84 7.66 5.49
C ASN A 259 7.24 8.59 6.55
N ASN A 260 5.92 8.87 6.52
CA ASN A 260 5.25 9.61 7.59
C ASN A 260 5.54 9.05 9.01
N PRO A 261 5.54 7.72 9.26
CA PRO A 261 5.96 7.17 10.55
C PRO A 261 7.42 7.50 10.92
N GLY A 262 8.29 7.67 9.93
CA GLY A 262 9.70 8.01 10.09
C GLY A 262 9.98 9.49 10.40
N SER A 263 8.94 10.34 10.50
CA SER A 263 9.00 11.74 10.95
C SER A 263 9.86 12.72 10.13
N ILE A 264 10.38 12.28 8.98
CA ILE A 264 11.12 13.13 8.04
C ILE A 264 10.59 12.87 6.64
N HIS A 265 10.04 13.92 6.02
CA HIS A 265 9.59 13.85 4.64
C HIS A 265 10.74 13.49 3.70
N LEU A 266 10.46 12.62 2.74
CA LEU A 266 11.42 12.23 1.71
C LEU A 266 11.56 13.35 0.67
N ALA A 267 12.77 13.59 0.21
CA ALA A 267 13.03 14.53 -0.88
C ALA A 267 12.65 13.91 -2.24
N ASN A 268 12.38 14.77 -3.23
CA ASN A 268 12.09 14.41 -4.62
C ASN A 268 10.90 13.44 -4.77
N GLN A 269 9.83 13.68 -4.01
CA GLN A 269 8.62 12.87 -4.03
C GLN A 269 7.57 13.50 -4.95
N ASP A 270 7.70 13.24 -6.25
CA ASP A 270 6.67 13.57 -7.24
C ASP A 270 5.80 12.33 -7.49
N TYR A 271 4.67 12.25 -6.80
CA TYR A 271 3.68 11.20 -7.00
C TYR A 271 2.26 11.66 -6.64
N SER A 272 1.28 10.99 -7.24
CA SER A 272 -0.13 11.22 -6.95
C SER A 272 -0.70 10.16 -5.99
N ILE A 273 -1.50 10.61 -5.04
CA ILE A 273 -2.39 9.78 -4.23
C ILE A 273 -3.81 9.92 -4.77
N CYS A 274 -4.49 8.80 -4.94
CA CYS A 274 -5.85 8.79 -5.44
C CYS A 274 -6.78 8.17 -4.41
N VAL A 275 -8.00 8.72 -4.32
CA VAL A 275 -9.07 8.17 -3.48
C VAL A 275 -10.27 7.90 -4.36
N ARG A 276 -10.82 6.68 -4.26
CA ARG A 276 -12.01 6.29 -4.99
C ARG A 276 -13.25 6.94 -4.37
N MET A 277 -14.10 7.52 -5.21
CA MET A 277 -15.46 7.84 -4.78
C MET A 277 -16.27 6.53 -4.71
N GLU A 278 -16.75 6.18 -3.52
CA GLU A 278 -17.59 5.00 -3.33
C GLU A 278 -19.03 5.26 -3.80
N ASP A 279 -19.74 4.18 -4.16
CA ASP A 279 -21.11 4.28 -4.66
C ASP A 279 -22.04 4.95 -3.64
N GLY A 280 -22.98 5.75 -4.13
CA GLY A 280 -23.87 6.57 -3.30
C GLY A 280 -23.24 7.84 -2.69
N MET A 281 -21.93 8.05 -2.84
CA MET A 281 -21.22 9.20 -2.27
C MET A 281 -21.02 10.32 -3.31
N ARG A 282 -21.13 11.58 -2.87
CA ARG A 282 -21.12 12.75 -3.78
C ARG A 282 -19.87 13.62 -3.66
N SER A 283 -19.17 13.55 -2.53
CA SER A 283 -17.96 14.31 -2.24
C SER A 283 -17.06 13.54 -1.28
N ILE A 284 -15.76 13.85 -1.34
CA ILE A 284 -14.78 13.44 -0.34
C ILE A 284 -14.53 14.68 0.53
N GLU A 285 -14.83 14.58 1.82
CA GLU A 285 -14.51 15.61 2.79
C GLU A 285 -13.16 15.32 3.42
N TRP A 286 -12.32 16.34 3.50
CA TRP A 286 -10.96 16.23 4.03
C TRP A 286 -10.86 16.97 5.34
N SER A 287 -10.22 16.34 6.32
CA SER A 287 -9.89 16.96 7.60
C SER A 287 -8.49 16.56 8.03
N GLY A 288 -7.77 17.49 8.65
CA GLY A 288 -6.51 17.14 9.29
C GLY A 288 -6.78 16.25 10.50
N CYS A 289 -6.05 15.15 10.64
CA CYS A 289 -6.24 14.25 11.77
C CYS A 289 -5.69 14.84 13.10
N GLN A 290 -5.01 15.99 13.06
CA GLN A 290 -4.65 16.85 14.19
C GLN A 290 -4.79 18.35 13.79
N PRO A 291 -5.00 19.27 14.75
CA PRO A 291 -4.92 20.71 14.47
C PRO A 291 -3.54 21.06 13.87
N ALA A 292 -3.53 21.78 12.75
CA ALA A 292 -2.34 22.13 11.95
C ALA A 292 -1.65 20.99 11.17
N ALA A 293 -2.23 19.78 11.10
CA ALA A 293 -1.70 18.69 10.28
C ALA A 293 -1.83 18.91 8.76
N VAL A 294 -2.63 19.88 8.32
CA VAL A 294 -2.86 20.19 6.90
C VAL A 294 -2.83 21.70 6.71
N ARG A 295 -1.98 22.20 5.81
CA ARG A 295 -2.10 23.56 5.26
C ARG A 295 -2.48 23.46 3.79
N ILE A 296 -3.69 23.91 3.46
CA ILE A 296 -4.21 23.98 2.08
C ILE A 296 -3.97 25.42 1.59
N SER A 297 -3.07 25.63 0.64
CA SER A 297 -2.94 26.92 -0.02
C SER A 297 -3.86 26.97 -1.25
N GLY A 298 -4.91 27.79 -1.18
CA GLY A 298 -5.79 28.13 -2.29
C GLY A 298 -6.29 29.58 -2.17
N PRO A 299 -6.67 30.24 -3.28
CA PRO A 299 -6.99 31.67 -3.30
C PRO A 299 -8.32 32.06 -2.63
N THR A 300 -8.93 31.19 -1.82
CA THR A 300 -10.13 31.53 -1.05
C THR A 300 -10.08 30.90 0.33
N PRO A 301 -10.23 31.68 1.42
CA PRO A 301 -10.30 31.12 2.75
C PRO A 301 -11.64 30.40 2.93
N LEU A 302 -11.60 29.12 3.30
CA LEU A 302 -12.67 28.50 4.08
C LEU A 302 -12.70 29.23 5.43
N GLN A 303 -13.62 30.19 5.55
CA GLN A 303 -13.91 30.86 6.82
C GLN A 303 -14.35 29.81 7.85
N THR A 304 -13.44 29.40 8.72
CA THR A 304 -13.83 28.99 10.06
C THR A 304 -14.04 30.28 10.84
N ASN A 305 -15.31 30.66 11.04
CA ASN A 305 -15.67 31.77 11.91
C ASN A 305 -15.26 31.44 13.36
N VAL A 306 -14.05 31.83 13.76
CA VAL A 306 -13.70 32.17 15.14
C VAL A 306 -12.81 33.40 15.07
N GLY A 307 -13.26 34.49 15.70
CA GLY A 307 -12.70 35.81 15.55
C GLY A 307 -11.28 36.00 16.11
N ASN A 308 -10.63 37.02 15.53
CA ASN A 308 -9.45 37.77 15.96
C ASN A 308 -8.03 37.30 15.54
N THR A 309 -7.55 38.01 14.51
CA THR A 309 -6.24 38.69 14.38
C THR A 309 -4.95 37.85 14.44
N GLN A 310 -4.46 37.42 13.27
CA GLN A 310 -3.32 38.01 12.55
C GLN A 310 -2.93 37.10 11.37
N GLN A 311 -2.90 37.69 10.17
CA GLN A 311 -2.53 37.05 8.90
C GLN A 311 -1.00 37.13 8.70
N PRO A 312 -0.37 36.12 8.05
CA PRO A 312 0.76 36.44 7.18
C PRO A 312 0.62 35.89 5.75
N THR A 313 0.96 36.75 4.81
CA THR A 313 1.13 36.59 3.37
C THR A 313 2.45 35.90 3.01
N CYS A 314 2.48 35.10 1.95
CA CYS A 314 3.71 34.57 1.34
C CYS A 314 4.57 35.70 0.73
N PRO A 315 5.88 35.77 0.98
CA PRO A 315 6.77 36.66 0.23
C PRO A 315 7.80 35.89 -0.61
N GLY A 316 7.86 36.19 -1.91
CA GLY A 316 9.15 36.23 -2.61
C GLY A 316 10.02 37.33 -2.00
N GLY A 317 11.35 37.13 -1.96
CA GLY A 317 12.31 38.02 -1.27
C GLY A 317 12.40 39.45 -1.83
N PRO A 318 13.35 40.31 -1.38
CA PRO A 318 14.37 40.16 -0.33
C PRO A 318 14.23 41.21 0.81
N GLY A 319 14.77 40.89 2.00
CA GLY A 319 15.09 41.90 3.03
C GLY A 319 14.55 41.63 4.44
N ASN A 320 15.46 41.74 5.41
CA ASN A 320 15.30 41.91 6.86
C ASN A 320 14.98 40.73 7.80
N THR A 321 16.07 40.25 8.40
CA THR A 321 16.38 40.20 9.85
C THR A 321 15.32 39.72 10.85
N GLY A 322 15.58 38.51 11.35
CA GLY A 322 15.56 38.21 12.79
C GLY A 322 14.30 37.52 13.30
N GLY A 323 14.45 36.25 13.70
CA GLY A 323 13.60 35.64 14.74
C GLY A 323 12.99 34.28 14.40
N SER A 324 13.59 33.25 14.99
CA SER A 324 12.99 31.96 15.38
C SER A 324 12.66 30.92 14.29
N ALA A 325 13.52 29.90 14.24
CA ALA A 325 13.34 28.64 13.52
C ALA A 325 12.11 27.88 14.03
N GLY A 326 11.02 27.97 13.28
CA GLY A 326 9.89 27.05 13.36
C GLY A 326 9.96 26.10 12.17
N SER A 327 9.91 24.80 12.46
CA SER A 327 9.74 23.68 11.52
C SER A 327 8.99 24.07 10.24
N ALA A 328 9.67 23.90 9.10
CA ALA A 328 9.06 24.00 7.77
C ALA A 328 7.95 22.94 7.68
N GLY A 329 6.70 23.39 7.79
CA GLY A 329 5.55 22.55 7.50
C GLY A 329 5.24 22.69 6.02
N ASP A 330 5.38 21.61 5.29
CA ASP A 330 5.07 21.58 3.86
C ASP A 330 3.52 21.46 3.67
N TYR A 331 3.01 21.78 2.47
CA TYR A 331 1.58 21.92 2.18
C TYR A 331 1.04 20.87 1.18
N LEU A 332 -0.28 20.67 1.21
CA LEU A 332 -1.02 19.81 0.28
C LEU A 332 -1.64 20.65 -0.84
N ILE A 333 -1.43 20.30 -2.12
CA ILE A 333 -2.16 20.90 -3.25
C ILE A 333 -3.33 19.97 -3.65
N ILE A 334 -4.55 20.42 -3.36
CA ILE A 334 -5.78 19.79 -3.89
C ILE A 334 -6.21 20.58 -5.12
N MET A 335 -6.00 20.03 -6.31
CA MET A 335 -6.64 20.57 -7.52
C MET A 335 -8.13 20.23 -7.48
N GLY A 336 -8.97 21.26 -7.58
CA GLY A 336 -10.42 21.20 -7.36
C GLY A 336 -11.13 20.09 -8.14
N GLY A 337 -12.14 19.49 -7.49
CA GLY A 337 -13.04 18.55 -8.14
C GLY A 337 -13.76 19.22 -9.31
N ILE A 338 -13.62 18.63 -10.50
CA ILE A 338 -14.35 19.05 -11.69
C ILE A 338 -15.79 18.57 -11.54
N GLN A 339 -16.75 19.49 -11.47
CA GLN A 339 -18.16 19.18 -11.68
C GLN A 339 -18.35 18.84 -13.17
N TYR A 340 -18.76 17.62 -13.48
CA TYR A 340 -19.38 17.35 -14.79
C TYR A 340 -20.81 17.91 -14.75
N PRO A 341 -21.23 18.72 -15.74
CA PRO A 341 -22.63 19.11 -15.86
C PRO A 341 -23.46 17.84 -16.10
N GLN A 342 -24.52 17.68 -15.31
CA GLN A 342 -25.51 16.65 -15.58
C GLN A 342 -26.18 17.00 -16.92
N GLN A 343 -26.05 16.11 -17.91
CA GLN A 343 -26.97 16.01 -19.04
C GLN A 343 -27.91 14.85 -18.76
#